data_AF-A0A9X8YLU3-F1
#
_entry.id   AF-A0A9X8YLU3-F1
#
_cell.length_a   1.000
_cell.length_b   1.000
_cell.length_c   1.000
_cell.angle_alpha   90.00
_cell.angle_beta   90.00
_cell.angle_gamma   90.00
#
_symmetry.space_group_name_H-M   'P 1'
#
loop_
_entity.id
_entity.type
_entity.pdbx_description
1 polymer ?
#
loop_
_entity_poly.entity_id
_entity_poly.type
_entity_poly.pdbx_seq_one_letter_code
_entity_poly.pdbx_strand_id
1 'polypeptide(L)' 'MRDIQLVLERYGAWAANEGAGVYYSPIAGGFKGLLPPTGKSRPACCDDDGLIV' A
#
# COMPACT_ATOMS: atom_id res chain seq x y z
N MET A 1 4.84 5.39 21.14
CA MET A 1 3.74 4.60 20.55
C MET A 1 3.43 5.23 19.20
N ARG A 2 3.44 4.47 18.10
CA ARG A 2 3.17 5.02 16.75
C ARG A 2 1.65 5.11 16.56
N ASP A 3 1.18 6.18 15.93
CA ASP A 3 -0.23 6.35 15.60
C ASP A 3 -0.61 5.36 14.48
N ILE A 4 -1.40 4.34 14.85
CA ILE A 4 -1.78 3.27 13.92
C ILE A 4 -2.65 3.77 12.77
N GLN A 5 -3.44 4.83 12.97
CA GLN A 5 -4.28 5.39 11.92
C GLN A 5 -3.41 6.01 10.83
N LEU A 6 -2.38 6.75 11.23
CA LEU A 6 -1.43 7.37 10.30
C LEU A 6 -0.58 6.31 9.56
N VAL A 7 -0.17 5.24 10.25
CA VAL A 7 0.58 4.13 9.64
C VAL A 7 -0.26 3.45 8.56
N LEU A 8 -1.51 3.08 8.86
CA LEU A 8 -2.40 2.42 7.91
C LEU A 8 -2.79 3.32 6.73
N GLU A 9 -2.90 4.62 6.96
CA GLU A 9 -3.18 5.57 5.88
C GLU A 9 -2.04 5.61 4.85
N ARG A 10 -0.79 5.70 5.32
CA ARG A 10 0.40 5.73 4.47
C ARG A 10 0.67 4.38 3.81
N TYR A 11 0.48 3.29 4.53
CA TYR A 11 0.57 1.93 3.99
C TYR A 11 -0.46 1.70 2.88
N GLY A 12 -1.71 2.09 3.07
CA GLY A 12 -2.74 1.96 2.05
C GLY A 12 -2.42 2.73 0.75
N ALA A 13 -1.84 3.93 0.88
CA ALA A 13 -1.36 4.70 -0.26
C ALA A 13 -0.17 4.05 -0.97
N TRP A 14 0.77 3.45 -0.22
CA TRP A 14 1.90 2.71 -0.77
C TRP A 14 1.45 1.42 -1.47
N ALA A 15 0.61 0.60 -0.82
CA ALA A 15 0.12 -0.66 -1.34
C ALA A 15 -0.66 -0.50 -2.67
N ALA A 16 -1.42 0.60 -2.80
CA ALA A 16 -2.19 0.90 -4.02
C ALA A 16 -1.33 1.37 -5.20
N ASN A 17 -0.17 2.00 -4.96
CA ASN A 17 0.63 2.65 -6.00
C ASN A 17 1.93 1.89 -6.34
N GLU A 18 2.68 1.47 -5.32
CA GLU A 18 4.05 0.93 -5.45
C GLU A 18 4.13 -0.52 -4.94
N GLY A 19 3.25 -0.90 -3.99
CA GLY A 19 3.18 -2.25 -3.44
C GLY A 19 2.56 -3.31 -4.37
N ALA A 20 2.01 -2.95 -5.53
CA ALA A 20 1.40 -3.92 -6.47
C ALA A 20 2.38 -4.95 -7.08
N GLY A 21 3.69 -4.74 -6.89
CA GLY A 21 4.76 -5.69 -7.22
C GLY A 21 5.21 -6.58 -6.04
N VAL A 22 4.77 -6.28 -4.83
CA VAL A 22 5.01 -7.11 -3.65
C VAL A 22 4.19 -8.38 -3.85
N TYR A 23 4.83 -9.53 -3.70
CA TYR A 23 4.22 -10.84 -3.86
C TYR A 23 3.22 -11.12 -2.74
N TYR A 24 2.12 -10.38 -2.72
CA TYR A 24 0.96 -10.71 -1.93
C TYR A 24 0.56 -12.15 -2.26
N SER A 25 0.23 -12.93 -1.22
CA SER A 25 -0.41 -14.23 -1.41
C SER A 25 -1.54 -14.08 -2.43
N PRO A 26 -1.78 -15.05 -3.34
CA PRO A 26 -2.81 -14.95 -4.37
C PRO A 26 -4.21 -14.57 -3.84
N ILE A 27 -4.48 -14.79 -2.54
CA ILE A 27 -5.68 -14.32 -1.84
C ILE A 27 -5.76 -12.78 -1.74
N ALA A 28 -4.62 -12.10 -1.54
CA ALA A 28 -4.50 -10.64 -1.48
C ALA A 28 -4.16 -10.01 -2.85
N GLY A 29 -3.65 -10.80 -3.80
CA GLY A 29 -3.36 -10.36 -5.18
C GLY A 29 -4.60 -10.03 -6.04
N GLY A 30 -5.81 -10.30 -5.53
CA GLY A 30 -7.07 -10.06 -6.25
C GLY A 30 -7.36 -8.59 -6.56
N PHE A 31 -6.68 -7.62 -5.94
CA PHE A 31 -6.92 -6.20 -6.19
C PHE A 31 -6.05 -5.60 -7.32
N LYS A 32 -5.10 -6.38 -7.86
CA LYS A 32 -4.23 -5.93 -8.94
C LYS A 32 -5.03 -5.72 -10.23
N GLY A 33 -5.24 -4.46 -10.60
CA GLY A 33 -6.00 -4.05 -11.80
C GLY A 33 -7.48 -3.74 -11.56
N LEU A 34 -7.99 -3.87 -10.33
CA LEU A 34 -9.36 -3.50 -9.95
C LEU A 34 -9.46 -2.03 -9.51
N LEU A 35 -8.39 -1.50 -8.92
CA LEU A 35 -8.32 -0.10 -8.54
C LEU A 35 -8.04 0.75 -9.79
N PRO A 36 -8.84 1.79 -10.07
CA PRO A 36 -8.51 2.73 -11.13
C PRO A 36 -7.11 3.31 -10.87
N PRO A 37 -6.35 3.67 -11.92
CA PRO A 37 -5.06 4.35 -11.77
C PRO A 37 -5.30 5.72 -11.13
N THR A 38 -5.34 5.72 -9.79
CA THR A 38 -5.45 6.94 -9.01
C THR A 38 -4.06 7.53 -8.96
N GLY A 39 -3.89 8.75 -9.47
CA GLY A 39 -2.62 9.47 -9.38
C GLY A 39 -2.17 9.56 -7.92
N LYS A 40 -0.84 9.65 -7.70
CA LYS A 40 -0.14 9.71 -6.40
C LYS A 40 -0.57 10.93 -5.55
N SER A 41 -1.82 10.97 -5.10
CA SER A 41 -2.38 12.11 -4.36
C SER A 41 -2.28 11.94 -2.85
N ARG A 42 -2.05 10.71 -2.36
CA ARG A 42 -1.95 10.42 -0.93
C ARG A 42 -0.48 10.16 -0.55
N PRO A 43 0.00 10.69 0.58
CA PRO A 43 1.36 10.43 1.03
C PRO A 43 1.55 8.95 1.37
N ALA A 44 2.50 8.30 0.69
CA ALA A 44 2.89 6.92 0.93
C ALA A 44 4.07 6.83 1.91
N CYS A 45 4.21 5.69 2.57
CA CYS A 45 5.46 5.34 3.27
C CYS A 45 6.53 4.88 2.26
N CYS A 46 7.77 4.68 2.72
CA CYS A 46 8.82 4.07 1.90
C CYS A 46 8.63 2.54 1.80
N ASP A 47 9.38 1.90 0.90
CA ASP A 47 9.30 0.44 0.68
C ASP A 47 9.61 -0.37 1.94
N ASP A 48 10.64 0.02 2.70
CA ASP A 48 11.00 -0.67 3.94
C ASP A 48 9.85 -0.63 4.97
N ASP A 49 9.19 0.52 5.11
CA ASP A 49 8.05 0.70 5.99
C ASP A 49 6.80 -0.02 5.44
N GLY A 50 6.64 -0.07 4.12
CA GLY A 50 5.53 -0.75 3.46
C GLY A 50 5.62 -2.27 3.56
N LEU A 51 6.82 -2.85 3.60
CA LEU A 51 7.03 -4.30 3.68
C LEU A 51 6.87 -4.89 5.08
N ILE A 52 7.02 -4.08 6.13
CA ILE A 52 6.96 -4.52 7.54
C ILE A 52 5.58 -4.38 8.18
N VAL A 53 4.64 -3.68 7.52
CA VAL A 53 3.26 -3.48 7.95
C VAL A 53 2.37 -4.60 7.41
#